data_AF-A8M731-F1
#
_entry.id   AF-A8M731-F1
#
_cell.length_a   1.000
_cell.length_b   1.000
_cell.length_c   1.000
_cell.angle_alpha   90.00
_cell.angle_beta   90.00
_cell.angle_gamma   90.00
#
_symmetry.space_group_name_H-M   'P 1'
#
loop_
_entity.id
_entity.type
_entity.pdbx_description
1 polymer ?
#
loop_
_entity_poly.entity_id
_entity_poly.type
_entity_poly.pdbx_seq_one_letter_code
_entity_poly.pdbx_strand_id
1 'polypeptide(L)'
;MYFVCRWREESPFGKRVVTVPDATVLQWFRRCWDRNDPDEWINAELGGDAYGLSSVFERARERNLSRPETVDELRTLLHRHLWVEGDDEGAFIRLSEHALRVRTDDDEVDLAYYLIDEDAVVTSPDRLMYLLHDTWPLPADAAEPGAVFTHDVRVRTIRCTRLVEPDSVFSVRLSWDSPDTGRNLDLAGAIVFPGLSLPGLASYLRGIDAPVIQRWPCDARLLWALVASGDNCVGPALERYARLPGYEASPAGIDRVPTHEAAHREIRRLLPSQSHSKSRIRLNPHIGQVARYIDGFFGFDQWFLFDTRWAAAHPDLARSLLHYANHWDPWQA
;
A
#
# COMPACT_ATOMS: atom_id res chain seq x y z
N MET A 1 -21.58 -3.41 1.26
CA MET A 1 -20.33 -4.18 1.02
C MET A 1 -19.34 -3.31 0.23
N TYR A 2 -18.04 -3.64 0.27
CA TYR A 2 -16.98 -2.92 -0.43
C TYR A 2 -16.33 -3.80 -1.50
N PHE A 3 -16.03 -3.22 -2.65
CA PHE A 3 -15.06 -3.72 -3.61
C PHE A 3 -13.79 -2.88 -3.53
N VAL A 4 -12.63 -3.53 -3.55
CA VAL A 4 -11.33 -2.86 -3.66
C VAL A 4 -10.54 -3.49 -4.78
N CYS A 5 -9.98 -2.66 -5.67
CA CYS A 5 -8.97 -3.07 -6.64
C CYS A 5 -7.65 -2.39 -6.28
N ARG A 6 -6.61 -3.17 -6.02
CA ARG A 6 -5.21 -2.72 -5.87
C ARG A 6 -4.54 -2.91 -7.22
N TRP A 7 -4.62 -1.87 -8.03
CA TRP A 7 -4.18 -1.79 -9.41
C TRP A 7 -3.62 -0.36 -9.67
N ARG A 8 -2.94 -0.15 -10.80
CA ARG A 8 -2.67 1.11 -11.55
C ARG A 8 -3.84 2.13 -11.64
N GLU A 9 -4.44 2.48 -10.51
CA GLU A 9 -5.59 3.35 -10.46
C GLU A 9 -5.13 4.81 -10.54
N GLU A 10 -5.95 5.68 -11.13
CA GLU A 10 -5.72 7.14 -11.08
C GLU A 10 -5.96 7.74 -9.67
N SER A 11 -5.83 6.91 -8.64
CA SER A 11 -5.94 7.25 -7.23
C SER A 11 -4.54 7.48 -6.63
N PRO A 12 -4.32 8.56 -5.88
CA PRO A 12 -3.09 8.77 -5.12
C PRO A 12 -2.72 7.63 -4.16
N PHE A 13 -3.68 6.77 -3.79
CA PHE A 13 -3.44 5.60 -2.94
C PHE A 13 -3.13 4.30 -3.71
N GLY A 14 -3.10 4.33 -5.05
CA GLY A 14 -2.84 3.15 -5.87
C GLY A 14 -3.91 2.06 -5.69
N LYS A 15 -5.14 2.47 -5.39
CA LYS A 15 -6.30 1.58 -5.25
C LYS A 15 -7.61 2.30 -5.54
N ARG A 16 -8.59 1.53 -6.01
CA ARG A 16 -9.98 1.93 -6.23
C ARG A 16 -10.84 1.24 -5.20
N VAL A 17 -11.68 2.02 -4.52
CA VAL A 17 -12.62 1.52 -3.52
C VAL A 17 -14.01 1.90 -4.00
N VAL A 18 -14.92 0.94 -4.02
CA VAL A 18 -16.31 1.14 -4.43
C VAL A 18 -17.22 0.50 -3.41
N THR A 19 -18.27 1.20 -3.01
CA THR A 19 -19.33 0.61 -2.19
C THR A 19 -20.37 -0.02 -3.11
N VAL A 20 -20.71 -1.27 -2.85
CA VAL A 20 -21.74 -2.02 -3.58
C VAL A 20 -22.90 -2.38 -2.64
N PRO A 21 -24.14 -2.47 -3.16
CA PRO A 21 -25.35 -2.49 -2.33
C PRO A 21 -25.63 -3.85 -1.66
N ASP A 22 -24.97 -4.92 -2.08
CA ASP A 22 -25.20 -6.26 -1.51
C ASP A 22 -24.68 -6.34 -0.07
N ALA A 23 -25.32 -7.20 0.75
CA ALA A 23 -24.92 -7.40 2.13
C ALA A 23 -23.79 -8.44 2.27
N THR A 24 -23.67 -9.38 1.32
CA THR A 24 -22.67 -10.45 1.37
C THR A 24 -22.04 -10.70 0.00
N VAL A 25 -20.85 -11.31 0.00
CA VAL A 25 -20.15 -11.71 -1.23
C VAL A 25 -21.01 -12.64 -2.08
N LEU A 26 -21.68 -13.62 -1.46
CA LEU A 26 -22.55 -14.56 -2.17
C LEU A 26 -23.72 -13.85 -2.87
N GLN A 27 -24.35 -12.88 -2.22
CA GLN A 27 -25.45 -12.11 -2.83
C GLN A 27 -24.99 -11.33 -4.06
N TRP A 28 -23.80 -10.70 -4.00
CA TRP A 28 -23.24 -9.99 -5.14
C TRP A 28 -22.98 -10.92 -6.33
N PHE A 29 -22.37 -12.09 -6.11
CA PHE A 29 -22.17 -13.08 -7.17
C PHE A 29 -23.49 -13.60 -7.76
N ARG A 30 -24.51 -13.85 -6.91
CA ARG A 30 -25.84 -14.27 -7.36
C ARG A 30 -26.50 -13.21 -8.23
N ARG A 31 -26.40 -11.93 -7.85
CA ARG A 31 -26.92 -10.78 -8.60
C ARG A 31 -26.23 -10.64 -9.96
N CYS A 32 -24.93 -10.89 -10.02
CA CYS A 32 -24.16 -10.89 -11.26
C CYS A 32 -24.51 -12.09 -12.18
N TRP A 33 -24.77 -13.27 -11.60
CA TRP A 33 -25.16 -14.48 -12.35
C TRP A 33 -26.42 -14.28 -13.21
N ASP A 34 -27.32 -13.43 -12.75
CA ASP A 34 -28.60 -13.14 -13.39
C ASP A 34 -28.47 -12.02 -14.48
N ARG A 35 -27.25 -11.56 -14.79
CA ARG A 35 -26.99 -10.50 -15.80
C ARG A 35 -26.82 -11.07 -17.20
N ASN A 36 -27.37 -10.35 -18.18
CA ASN A 36 -27.24 -10.68 -19.61
C ASN A 36 -25.83 -10.40 -20.16
N ASP A 37 -25.14 -9.41 -19.59
CA ASP A 37 -23.76 -9.07 -19.91
C ASP A 37 -23.01 -8.82 -18.58
N PRO A 38 -22.45 -9.89 -17.98
CA PRO A 38 -21.73 -9.76 -16.72
C PRO A 38 -20.52 -8.84 -16.81
N ASP A 39 -19.79 -8.82 -17.94
CA ASP A 39 -18.55 -8.05 -18.07
C ASP A 39 -18.83 -6.53 -18.07
N GLU A 40 -19.75 -6.09 -18.93
CA GLU A 40 -20.18 -4.69 -18.96
C GLU A 40 -20.77 -4.26 -17.61
N TRP A 41 -21.57 -5.13 -16.99
CA TRP A 41 -22.18 -4.84 -15.69
C TRP A 41 -21.16 -4.73 -14.57
N ILE A 42 -20.18 -5.63 -14.50
CA ILE A 42 -19.08 -5.60 -13.51
C ILE A 42 -18.28 -4.32 -13.68
N ASN A 43 -17.88 -3.98 -14.90
CA ASN A 43 -17.11 -2.77 -15.17
C ASN A 43 -17.86 -1.50 -14.72
N ALA A 44 -19.14 -1.41 -15.04
CA ALA A 44 -19.99 -0.29 -14.61
C ALA A 44 -20.19 -0.22 -13.09
N GLU A 45 -20.47 -1.36 -12.44
CA GLU A 45 -20.72 -1.43 -10.99
C GLU A 45 -19.44 -1.15 -10.19
N LEU A 46 -18.28 -1.66 -10.63
CA LEU A 46 -17.00 -1.58 -9.93
C LEU A 46 -16.13 -0.39 -10.36
N GLY A 47 -16.64 0.46 -11.25
CA GLY A 47 -15.96 1.67 -11.74
C GLY A 47 -14.70 1.38 -12.56
N GLY A 48 -14.65 0.25 -13.25
CA GLY A 48 -13.52 -0.20 -14.05
C GLY A 48 -13.39 -1.72 -14.07
N ASP A 49 -12.48 -2.21 -14.92
CA ASP A 49 -12.15 -3.64 -15.01
C ASP A 49 -11.53 -4.18 -13.71
N ALA A 50 -11.79 -5.45 -13.44
CA ALA A 50 -11.21 -6.24 -12.37
C ALA A 50 -10.66 -7.53 -13.00
N TYR A 51 -9.35 -7.55 -13.27
CA TYR A 51 -8.71 -8.55 -14.13
C TYR A 51 -9.12 -9.99 -13.78
N GLY A 52 -9.64 -10.70 -14.78
CA GLY A 52 -10.08 -12.09 -14.64
C GLY A 52 -11.42 -12.30 -13.91
N LEU A 53 -12.00 -11.31 -13.25
CA LEU A 53 -13.23 -11.48 -12.45
C LEU A 53 -14.43 -11.94 -13.28
N SER A 54 -14.59 -11.46 -14.52
CA SER A 54 -15.71 -11.81 -15.39
C SER A 54 -15.69 -13.27 -15.86
N SER A 55 -14.51 -13.91 -15.88
CA SER A 55 -14.31 -15.27 -16.41
C SER A 55 -15.19 -16.34 -15.77
N VAL A 56 -15.45 -16.27 -14.46
CA VAL A 56 -16.33 -17.25 -13.78
C VAL A 56 -17.77 -17.18 -14.31
N PHE A 57 -18.25 -15.99 -14.67
CA PHE A 57 -19.58 -15.79 -15.22
C PHE A 57 -19.65 -16.18 -16.70
N GLU A 58 -18.58 -15.93 -17.47
CA GLU A 58 -18.46 -16.43 -18.83
C GLU A 58 -18.54 -17.96 -18.86
N ARG A 59 -17.73 -18.63 -18.02
CA ARG A 59 -17.77 -20.10 -17.88
C ARG A 59 -19.11 -20.62 -17.41
N ALA A 60 -19.78 -19.88 -16.52
CA ALA A 60 -21.12 -20.23 -16.08
C ALA A 60 -22.11 -20.27 -17.24
N ARG A 61 -22.04 -19.31 -18.16
CA ARG A 61 -22.89 -19.26 -19.35
C ARG A 61 -22.52 -20.33 -20.37
N GLU A 62 -21.23 -20.45 -20.69
CA GLU A 62 -20.73 -21.45 -21.64
C GLU A 62 -21.14 -22.88 -21.26
N ARG A 63 -21.16 -23.18 -19.96
CA ARG A 63 -21.40 -24.53 -19.43
C ARG A 63 -22.76 -24.69 -18.78
N ASN A 64 -23.63 -23.68 -18.84
CA ASN A 64 -24.93 -23.64 -18.16
C ASN A 64 -24.83 -24.03 -16.66
N LEU A 65 -23.85 -23.48 -15.95
CA LEU A 65 -23.66 -23.75 -14.53
C LEU A 65 -24.77 -23.10 -13.70
N SER A 66 -25.27 -23.85 -12.72
CA SER A 66 -26.24 -23.34 -11.77
C SER A 66 -25.63 -22.21 -10.93
N ARG A 67 -26.46 -21.21 -10.64
CA ARG A 67 -26.13 -20.14 -9.70
C ARG A 67 -25.83 -20.74 -8.31
N PRO A 68 -24.76 -20.29 -7.61
CA PRO A 68 -24.46 -20.79 -6.28
C PRO A 68 -25.53 -20.36 -5.27
N GLU A 69 -25.98 -21.31 -4.45
CA GLU A 69 -26.92 -21.09 -3.36
C GLU A 69 -26.20 -21.00 -2.00
N THR A 70 -24.97 -21.51 -1.91
CA THR A 70 -24.14 -21.46 -0.70
C THR A 70 -22.73 -20.89 -0.97
N VAL A 71 -22.05 -20.45 0.09
CA VAL A 71 -20.65 -19.99 0.01
C VAL A 71 -19.71 -21.11 -0.44
N ASP A 72 -19.98 -22.36 -0.05
CA ASP A 72 -19.17 -23.52 -0.44
C ASP A 72 -19.31 -23.86 -1.93
N GLU A 73 -20.53 -23.73 -2.47
CA GLU A 73 -20.77 -23.83 -3.91
C GLU A 73 -20.06 -22.70 -4.66
N LEU A 74 -20.15 -21.45 -4.17
CA LEU A 74 -19.41 -20.34 -4.76
C LEU A 74 -17.90 -20.59 -4.73
N ARG A 75 -17.35 -21.08 -3.60
CA ARG A 75 -15.93 -21.44 -3.48
C ARG A 75 -15.52 -22.44 -4.56
N THR A 76 -16.34 -23.49 -4.74
CA THR A 76 -16.10 -24.52 -5.74
C THR A 76 -16.11 -23.96 -7.16
N LEU A 77 -17.05 -23.05 -7.47
CA LEU A 77 -17.13 -22.41 -8.77
C LEU A 77 -15.92 -21.50 -9.02
N LEU A 78 -15.53 -20.68 -8.05
CA LEU A 78 -14.38 -19.78 -8.19
C LEU A 78 -13.09 -20.55 -8.47
N HIS A 79 -12.73 -21.55 -7.64
CA HIS A 79 -11.50 -22.33 -7.88
C HIS A 79 -11.48 -23.11 -9.19
N ARG A 80 -12.64 -23.39 -9.79
CA ARG A 80 -12.71 -24.14 -11.06
C ARG A 80 -12.77 -23.25 -12.29
N HIS A 81 -13.28 -22.03 -12.15
CA HIS A 81 -13.73 -21.24 -13.29
C HIS A 81 -13.29 -19.77 -13.26
N LEU A 82 -12.86 -19.26 -12.11
CA LEU A 82 -12.22 -17.96 -12.06
C LEU A 82 -10.81 -18.10 -12.63
N TRP A 83 -10.55 -17.37 -13.71
CA TRP A 83 -9.23 -17.20 -14.27
C TRP A 83 -8.41 -16.32 -13.34
N VAL A 84 -7.30 -16.88 -12.86
CA VAL A 84 -6.30 -16.18 -12.08
C VAL A 84 -4.95 -16.55 -12.65
N GLU A 85 -4.23 -15.55 -13.13
CA GLU A 85 -2.91 -15.72 -13.72
C GLU A 85 -1.86 -15.89 -12.62
N GLY A 86 -0.97 -16.87 -12.80
CA GLY A 86 0.06 -17.23 -11.84
C GLY A 86 -0.41 -18.11 -10.65
N ASP A 87 -1.68 -18.51 -10.57
CA ASP A 87 -2.20 -19.35 -9.47
C ASP A 87 -2.02 -20.86 -9.71
N ASP A 88 -0.79 -21.30 -9.99
CA ASP A 88 -0.50 -22.72 -10.25
C ASP A 88 -0.81 -23.64 -9.05
N GLU A 89 -0.79 -23.09 -7.84
CA GLU A 89 -0.99 -23.83 -6.57
C GLU A 89 -2.39 -23.63 -5.95
N GLY A 90 -3.27 -22.83 -6.55
CA GLY A 90 -4.62 -22.57 -6.05
C GLY A 90 -4.69 -21.74 -4.75
N ALA A 91 -3.64 -20.98 -4.45
CA ALA A 91 -3.46 -20.22 -3.22
C ALA A 91 -3.89 -18.74 -3.33
N PHE A 92 -4.14 -18.25 -4.55
CA PHE A 92 -4.46 -16.85 -4.80
C PHE A 92 -5.94 -16.51 -4.67
N ILE A 93 -6.82 -17.51 -4.74
CA ILE A 93 -8.26 -17.34 -4.48
C ILE A 93 -8.55 -17.72 -3.02
N ARG A 94 -9.02 -16.76 -2.21
CA ARG A 94 -9.38 -16.99 -0.81
C ARG A 94 -10.77 -16.48 -0.51
N LEU A 95 -11.72 -17.41 -0.39
CA LEU A 95 -13.11 -17.11 -0.03
C LEU A 95 -13.43 -17.55 1.41
N SER A 96 -13.83 -16.58 2.22
CA SER A 96 -14.50 -16.77 3.51
C SER A 96 -15.98 -16.37 3.41
N GLU A 97 -16.72 -16.46 4.50
CA GLU A 97 -18.11 -15.98 4.56
C GLU A 97 -18.22 -14.48 4.25
N HIS A 98 -17.28 -13.69 4.76
CA HIS A 98 -17.35 -12.23 4.76
C HIS A 98 -16.44 -11.54 3.74
N ALA A 99 -15.54 -12.29 3.10
CA ALA A 99 -14.57 -11.73 2.17
C ALA A 99 -14.13 -12.71 1.08
N LEU A 100 -14.13 -12.24 -0.17
CA LEU A 100 -13.34 -12.78 -1.27
C LEU A 100 -12.07 -11.94 -1.42
N ARG A 101 -10.93 -12.61 -1.53
CA ARG A 101 -9.63 -12.00 -1.83
C ARG A 101 -9.03 -12.76 -2.99
N VAL A 102 -8.59 -12.04 -4.01
CA VAL A 102 -7.95 -12.62 -5.18
C VAL A 102 -6.66 -11.86 -5.45
N ARG A 103 -5.57 -12.59 -5.62
CA ARG A 103 -4.32 -12.11 -6.23
C ARG A 103 -4.27 -12.62 -7.67
N THR A 104 -3.73 -11.86 -8.60
CA THR A 104 -3.46 -12.28 -9.97
C THR A 104 -2.23 -11.53 -10.48
N ASP A 105 -1.64 -11.98 -11.58
CA ASP A 105 -0.64 -11.24 -12.34
C ASP A 105 -1.29 -10.81 -13.68
N ASP A 106 -0.77 -9.80 -14.38
CA ASP A 106 -1.16 -9.49 -15.78
C ASP A 106 0.03 -9.59 -16.73
N ASP A 107 1.01 -10.42 -16.37
CA ASP A 107 2.36 -10.56 -16.95
C ASP A 107 3.29 -9.37 -16.70
N GLU A 108 2.75 -8.20 -16.34
CA GLU A 108 3.54 -7.01 -16.07
C GLU A 108 3.56 -6.63 -14.59
N VAL A 109 2.47 -6.82 -13.82
CA VAL A 109 2.38 -6.40 -12.42
C VAL A 109 1.54 -7.37 -11.57
N ASP A 110 1.84 -7.51 -10.26
CA ASP A 110 0.91 -8.21 -9.37
C ASP A 110 -0.34 -7.32 -9.11
N LEU A 111 -1.53 -7.91 -9.17
CA LEU A 111 -2.80 -7.25 -8.86
C LEU A 111 -3.53 -8.00 -7.75
N ALA A 112 -4.34 -7.27 -6.98
CA ALA A 112 -5.26 -7.91 -6.07
C ALA A 112 -6.58 -7.17 -6.00
N TYR A 113 -7.66 -7.93 -5.90
CA TYR A 113 -8.98 -7.38 -5.64
C TYR A 113 -9.73 -8.11 -4.53
N TYR A 114 -10.67 -7.39 -3.94
CA TYR A 114 -11.35 -7.77 -2.71
C TYR A 114 -12.82 -7.45 -2.83
N LEU A 115 -13.68 -8.36 -2.36
CA LEU A 115 -15.06 -8.07 -2.00
C LEU A 115 -15.18 -8.34 -0.49
N ILE A 116 -15.57 -7.33 0.28
CA ILE A 116 -15.52 -7.34 1.75
C ILE A 116 -16.84 -6.79 2.29
N ASP A 117 -17.58 -7.57 3.07
CA ASP A 117 -18.81 -7.10 3.71
C ASP A 117 -18.55 -6.29 4.98
N GLU A 118 -19.63 -5.72 5.55
CA GLU A 118 -19.53 -4.85 6.73
C GLU A 118 -19.07 -5.59 7.99
N ASP A 119 -19.43 -6.88 8.13
CA ASP A 119 -19.04 -7.69 9.29
C ASP A 119 -17.52 -7.90 9.32
N ALA A 120 -16.89 -8.12 8.17
CA ALA A 120 -15.42 -8.15 8.07
C ALA A 120 -14.77 -6.82 8.50
N VAL A 121 -15.36 -5.67 8.11
CA VAL A 121 -14.84 -4.34 8.49
C VAL A 121 -14.93 -4.11 9.98
N VAL A 122 -16.07 -4.43 10.58
CA VAL A 122 -16.32 -4.26 12.02
C VAL A 122 -15.42 -5.16 12.86
N THR A 123 -15.14 -6.37 12.39
CA THR A 123 -14.34 -7.36 13.13
C THR A 123 -12.83 -7.20 12.95
N SER A 124 -12.38 -6.57 11.86
CA SER A 124 -10.95 -6.44 11.53
C SER A 124 -10.57 -5.01 11.09
N PRO A 125 -10.92 -3.94 11.84
CA PRO A 125 -10.64 -2.57 11.43
C PRO A 125 -9.14 -2.28 11.35
N ASP A 126 -8.36 -2.88 12.24
CA ASP A 126 -6.89 -2.85 12.29
C ASP A 126 -6.21 -3.44 11.05
N ARG A 127 -6.94 -4.20 10.23
CA ARG A 127 -6.44 -4.79 8.97
C ARG A 127 -6.97 -4.07 7.74
N LEU A 128 -8.20 -3.56 7.81
CA LEU A 128 -8.94 -3.09 6.64
C LEU A 128 -9.05 -1.58 6.50
N MET A 129 -8.86 -0.81 7.57
CA MET A 129 -9.15 0.63 7.55
C MET A 129 -8.40 1.39 6.45
N TYR A 130 -7.11 1.10 6.21
CA TYR A 130 -6.36 1.68 5.10
C TYR A 130 -6.75 1.08 3.76
N LEU A 131 -7.04 -0.23 3.67
CA LEU A 131 -7.47 -0.89 2.44
C LEU A 131 -8.76 -0.27 1.89
N LEU A 132 -9.68 0.14 2.77
CA LEU A 132 -10.95 0.76 2.42
C LEU A 132 -10.92 2.29 2.37
N HIS A 133 -9.80 2.92 2.75
CA HIS A 133 -9.67 4.37 2.75
C HIS A 133 -9.45 4.90 1.32
N ASP A 134 -10.41 5.70 0.82
CA ASP A 134 -10.50 6.15 -0.57
C ASP A 134 -10.19 7.65 -0.76
N THR A 135 -10.13 8.42 0.32
CA THR A 135 -10.07 9.88 0.26
C THR A 135 -8.69 10.41 0.61
N TRP A 136 -8.03 11.09 -0.32
CA TRP A 136 -6.75 11.76 -0.04
C TRP A 136 -6.98 13.16 0.57
N PRO A 137 -6.22 13.59 1.60
CA PRO A 137 -5.16 12.88 2.32
C PRO A 137 -5.66 12.05 3.51
N LEU A 138 -4.78 11.27 4.16
CA LEU A 138 -5.09 10.65 5.45
C LEU A 138 -5.32 11.74 6.52
N PRO A 139 -6.03 11.42 7.63
CA PRO A 139 -6.28 12.36 8.71
C PRO A 139 -5.00 12.99 9.28
N ALA A 140 -5.11 14.24 9.74
CA ALA A 140 -3.97 15.06 10.16
C ALA A 140 -3.84 15.23 11.68
N ASP A 141 -4.89 14.92 12.42
CA ASP A 141 -4.94 15.01 13.87
C ASP A 141 -4.00 13.99 14.51
N ALA A 142 -3.53 14.32 15.72
CA ALA A 142 -2.56 13.56 16.47
C ALA A 142 -2.91 13.58 17.94
N ALA A 143 -2.56 12.52 18.66
CA ALA A 143 -2.78 12.41 20.08
C ALA A 143 -1.86 13.37 20.85
N GLU A 144 -2.17 13.56 22.13
CA GLU A 144 -1.34 14.33 23.06
C GLU A 144 0.05 13.69 23.25
N PRO A 145 1.08 14.47 23.62
CA PRO A 145 2.40 13.93 23.95
C PRO A 145 2.32 12.83 25.02
N GLY A 146 3.09 11.76 24.85
CA GLY A 146 3.10 10.61 25.76
C GLY A 146 2.01 9.57 25.49
N ALA A 147 1.16 9.78 24.49
CA ALA A 147 0.28 8.73 23.99
C ALA A 147 1.09 7.52 23.50
N VAL A 148 0.55 6.32 23.69
CA VAL A 148 1.21 5.06 23.33
C VAL A 148 0.49 4.44 22.16
N PHE A 149 1.26 3.99 21.16
CA PHE A 149 0.78 3.16 20.07
C PHE A 149 1.46 1.79 20.17
N THR A 150 0.65 0.73 20.24
CA THR A 150 1.14 -0.65 20.17
C THR A 150 0.79 -1.21 18.81
N HIS A 151 1.79 -1.73 18.12
CA HIS A 151 1.60 -2.53 16.91
C HIS A 151 1.99 -3.98 17.21
N ASP A 152 1.14 -4.90 16.78
CA ASP A 152 1.36 -6.34 16.71
C ASP A 152 1.86 -6.78 15.33
N VAL A 153 1.96 -5.82 14.40
CA VAL A 153 2.45 -6.03 13.04
C VAL A 153 3.97 -6.12 13.02
N ARG A 154 4.50 -7.05 12.21
CA ARG A 154 5.93 -7.15 11.93
C ARG A 154 6.42 -5.88 11.22
N VAL A 155 7.47 -5.28 11.76
CA VAL A 155 8.16 -4.12 11.19
C VAL A 155 9.68 -4.31 11.22
N ARG A 156 10.38 -3.70 10.26
CA ARG A 156 11.84 -3.70 10.17
C ARG A 156 12.40 -2.59 11.05
N THR A 157 13.06 -2.96 12.15
CA THR A 157 13.59 -1.98 13.12
C THR A 157 14.95 -1.44 12.70
N ILE A 158 15.06 -0.12 12.54
CA ILE A 158 16.33 0.58 12.39
C ILE A 158 17.00 0.70 13.75
N ARG A 159 18.28 0.36 13.82
CA ARG A 159 19.07 0.57 15.03
C ARG A 159 19.44 2.04 15.14
N CYS A 160 18.72 2.77 15.98
CA CYS A 160 19.03 4.15 16.30
C CYS A 160 20.08 4.24 17.42
N THR A 161 21.14 5.01 17.21
CA THR A 161 22.12 5.26 18.28
C THR A 161 21.61 6.37 19.18
N ARG A 162 21.47 6.09 20.49
CA ARG A 162 21.30 7.07 21.59
C ARG A 162 19.92 7.72 21.81
N LEU A 163 18.82 7.02 21.57
CA LEU A 163 17.49 7.57 21.88
C LEU A 163 16.74 6.65 22.83
N VAL A 164 16.29 7.21 23.96
CA VAL A 164 15.54 6.52 25.04
C VAL A 164 14.09 7.02 25.07
N GLU A 165 13.67 7.80 24.07
CA GLU A 165 12.31 8.32 24.00
C GLU A 165 11.33 7.19 23.64
N PRO A 166 10.08 7.25 24.15
CA PRO A 166 9.06 6.24 23.84
C PRO A 166 8.50 6.35 22.42
N ASP A 167 8.73 7.49 21.75
CA ASP A 167 8.20 7.75 20.42
C ASP A 167 8.94 6.94 19.35
N SER A 168 8.24 6.61 18.28
CA SER A 168 8.80 5.93 17.12
C SER A 168 8.27 6.58 15.85
N VAL A 169 9.10 6.65 14.81
CA VAL A 169 8.65 6.99 13.46
C VAL A 169 8.51 5.72 12.65
N PHE A 170 7.34 5.54 12.03
CA PHE A 170 7.06 4.50 11.06
C PHE A 170 7.20 5.06 9.66
N SER A 171 7.80 4.27 8.78
CA SER A 171 7.97 4.57 7.37
C SER A 171 7.36 3.44 6.55
N VAL A 172 6.29 3.75 5.85
CA VAL A 172 5.57 2.84 4.97
C VAL A 172 5.72 3.34 3.54
N ARG A 173 6.45 2.58 2.73
CA ARG A 173 6.58 2.85 1.30
C ARG A 173 5.88 1.76 0.52
N LEU A 174 5.00 2.18 -0.37
CA LEU A 174 4.23 1.33 -1.26
C LEU A 174 4.70 1.68 -2.67
N SER A 175 5.50 0.81 -3.27
CA SER A 175 6.10 1.05 -4.57
C SER A 175 5.74 -0.04 -5.57
N TRP A 176 5.71 0.32 -6.84
CA TRP A 176 5.48 -0.61 -7.94
C TRP A 176 6.51 -1.76 -7.96
N ASP A 177 7.79 -1.46 -7.74
CA ASP A 177 8.82 -2.51 -7.69
C ASP A 177 9.65 -2.32 -6.42
N SER A 178 9.36 -3.10 -5.39
CA SER A 178 10.16 -3.03 -4.16
C SER A 178 11.55 -3.60 -4.45
N PRO A 179 12.63 -2.82 -4.28
CA PRO A 179 13.99 -3.31 -4.57
C PRO A 179 14.43 -4.44 -3.63
N ASP A 180 13.70 -4.64 -2.52
CA ASP A 180 13.96 -5.69 -1.56
C ASP A 180 13.27 -7.03 -1.93
N THR A 181 12.21 -7.01 -2.76
CA THR A 181 11.39 -8.21 -3.06
C THR A 181 11.11 -8.45 -4.54
N GLY A 182 11.24 -7.43 -5.40
CA GLY A 182 10.85 -7.50 -6.81
C GLY A 182 9.34 -7.56 -7.05
N ARG A 183 8.53 -7.11 -6.08
CA ARG A 183 7.06 -7.26 -6.05
C ARG A 183 6.39 -5.96 -5.55
N ASN A 184 5.16 -5.68 -5.98
CA ASN A 184 4.35 -4.55 -5.47
C ASN A 184 3.36 -4.93 -4.36
N LEU A 185 2.94 -6.20 -4.26
CA LEU A 185 1.93 -6.60 -3.27
C LEU A 185 2.53 -7.28 -2.03
N ASP A 186 3.62 -8.03 -2.19
CA ASP A 186 4.36 -8.66 -1.09
C ASP A 186 5.62 -7.86 -0.78
N LEU A 187 5.40 -6.69 -0.18
CA LEU A 187 6.46 -5.74 0.13
C LEU A 187 7.29 -6.21 1.34
N ALA A 188 8.51 -5.71 1.47
CA ALA A 188 9.41 -6.05 2.57
C ALA A 188 8.97 -5.57 3.97
N GLY A 189 7.82 -4.90 4.07
CA GLY A 189 7.29 -4.39 5.34
C GLY A 189 7.68 -2.97 5.66
N ALA A 190 6.91 -2.37 6.57
CA ALA A 190 7.18 -1.06 7.14
C ALA A 190 8.51 -1.04 7.91
N ILE A 191 9.12 0.14 7.99
CA ILE A 191 10.32 0.41 8.78
C ILE A 191 9.93 1.20 10.03
N VAL A 192 10.55 0.89 11.17
CA VAL A 192 10.41 1.68 12.40
C VAL A 192 11.75 2.26 12.84
N PHE A 193 11.75 3.55 13.18
CA PHE A 193 12.85 4.28 13.78
C PHE A 193 12.51 4.56 15.25
N PRO A 194 12.97 3.72 16.19
CA PRO A 194 12.64 3.87 17.60
C PRO A 194 13.34 5.09 18.22
N GLY A 195 12.69 5.69 19.21
CA GLY A 195 13.18 6.84 19.96
C GLY A 195 13.10 8.18 19.21
N LEU A 196 12.28 8.26 18.16
CA LEU A 196 12.18 9.44 17.30
C LEU A 196 10.73 9.88 17.14
N SER A 197 10.53 11.20 17.11
CA SER A 197 9.32 11.83 16.59
C SER A 197 9.53 12.27 15.14
N LEU A 198 8.44 12.44 14.38
CA LEU A 198 8.53 12.83 12.97
C LEU A 198 9.24 14.18 12.76
N PRO A 199 9.02 15.22 13.61
CA PRO A 199 9.78 16.46 13.53
C PRO A 199 11.30 16.28 13.73
N GLY A 200 11.71 15.32 14.58
CA GLY A 200 13.12 15.04 14.86
C GLY A 200 13.83 14.20 13.81
N LEU A 201 13.09 13.51 12.94
CA LEU A 201 13.63 12.50 12.02
C LEU A 201 14.70 13.08 11.06
N ALA A 202 14.44 14.23 10.45
CA ALA A 202 15.39 14.82 9.50
C ALA A 202 16.73 15.17 10.16
N SER A 203 16.69 15.73 11.37
CA SER A 203 17.89 16.05 12.14
C SER A 203 18.70 14.80 12.47
N TYR A 204 18.01 13.72 12.85
CA TYR A 204 18.64 12.43 13.09
C TYR A 204 19.32 11.90 11.84
N LEU A 205 18.63 11.84 10.70
CA LEU A 205 19.17 11.29 9.45
C LEU A 205 20.44 12.00 8.98
N ARG A 206 20.52 13.33 9.12
CA ARG A 206 21.74 14.09 8.78
C ARG A 206 22.95 13.74 9.64
N GLY A 207 22.72 13.32 10.89
CA GLY A 207 23.77 13.05 11.87
C GLY A 207 24.35 11.64 11.81
N ILE A 208 23.85 10.77 10.93
CA ILE A 208 24.30 9.38 10.84
C ILE A 208 25.40 9.19 9.80
N ASP A 209 26.47 8.52 10.22
CA ASP A 209 27.59 8.15 9.37
C ASP A 209 27.21 7.06 8.34
N ALA A 210 27.67 7.22 7.11
CA ALA A 210 27.35 6.33 5.99
C ALA A 210 27.67 4.82 6.21
N PRO A 211 28.74 4.39 6.93
CA PRO A 211 28.97 2.98 7.18
C PRO A 211 27.85 2.27 7.97
N VAL A 212 27.13 3.01 8.82
CA VAL A 212 25.95 2.49 9.54
C VAL A 212 24.78 2.28 8.58
N ILE A 213 24.62 3.22 7.64
CA ILE A 213 23.54 3.27 6.65
C ILE A 213 23.61 2.12 5.64
N GLN A 214 24.80 1.62 5.30
CA GLN A 214 24.95 0.51 4.33
C GLN A 214 24.22 -0.77 4.74
N ARG A 215 23.88 -0.93 6.02
CA ARG A 215 23.12 -2.08 6.55
C ARG A 215 21.62 -1.80 6.67
N TRP A 216 21.18 -0.58 6.37
CA TRP A 216 19.76 -0.22 6.43
C TRP A 216 19.03 -0.74 5.20
N PRO A 217 17.73 -1.04 5.32
CA PRO A 217 16.89 -1.35 4.17
C PRO A 217 16.87 -0.22 3.14
N CYS A 218 16.55 -0.54 1.88
CA CYS A 218 16.61 0.42 0.78
C CYS A 218 15.83 1.71 1.06
N ASP A 219 14.60 1.60 1.57
CA ASP A 219 13.74 2.78 1.80
C ASP A 219 14.33 3.73 2.85
N ALA A 220 14.97 3.21 3.89
CA ALA A 220 15.63 4.04 4.90
C ALA A 220 16.87 4.74 4.33
N ARG A 221 17.62 4.08 3.44
CA ARG A 221 18.77 4.68 2.72
C ARG A 221 18.32 5.75 1.74
N LEU A 222 17.22 5.51 1.02
CA LEU A 222 16.62 6.48 0.11
C LEU A 222 16.16 7.72 0.90
N LEU A 223 15.48 7.55 2.03
CA LEU A 223 15.05 8.66 2.87
C LEU A 223 16.24 9.47 3.39
N TRP A 224 17.28 8.80 3.85
CA TRP A 224 18.54 9.43 4.25
C TRP A 224 19.17 10.24 3.11
N ALA A 225 19.26 9.69 1.89
CA ALA A 225 19.81 10.40 0.73
C ALA A 225 18.94 11.58 0.28
N LEU A 226 17.63 11.52 0.49
CA LEU A 226 16.70 12.59 0.15
C LEU A 226 16.81 13.79 1.08
N VAL A 227 17.22 13.63 2.33
CA VAL A 227 17.37 14.72 3.30
C VAL A 227 18.60 15.58 2.96
N ALA A 228 18.41 16.88 2.84
CA ALA A 228 19.51 17.83 2.65
C ALA A 228 20.07 18.30 3.99
N SER A 229 21.30 18.82 4.00
CA SER A 229 21.95 19.36 5.19
C SER A 229 21.18 20.50 5.89
N GLY A 230 20.39 21.27 5.13
CA GLY A 230 19.59 22.40 5.64
C GLY A 230 18.12 22.08 5.95
N ASP A 231 17.66 20.84 5.77
CA ASP A 231 16.26 20.50 5.99
C ASP A 231 15.94 20.50 7.49
N ASN A 232 14.93 21.22 7.98
CA ASN A 232 14.58 21.16 9.41
C ASN A 232 13.46 20.15 9.71
N CYS A 233 12.90 19.52 8.70
CA CYS A 233 11.88 18.48 8.78
C CYS A 233 11.97 17.57 7.54
N VAL A 234 11.18 16.50 7.49
CA VAL A 234 11.18 15.56 6.35
C VAL A 234 10.43 16.08 5.12
N GLY A 235 9.71 17.19 5.23
CA GLY A 235 8.90 17.75 4.14
C GLY A 235 9.67 17.95 2.83
N PRO A 236 10.79 18.69 2.82
CA PRO A 236 11.61 18.87 1.63
C PRO A 236 12.15 17.56 1.04
N ALA A 237 12.39 16.54 1.87
CA ALA A 237 12.79 15.22 1.39
C ALA A 237 11.65 14.52 0.63
N LEU A 238 10.41 14.62 1.11
CA LEU A 238 9.22 14.11 0.40
C LEU A 238 8.94 14.89 -0.90
N GLU A 239 9.22 16.19 -0.93
CA GLU A 239 9.15 16.98 -2.18
C GLU A 239 10.19 16.53 -3.22
N ARG A 240 11.40 16.18 -2.78
CA ARG A 240 12.41 15.59 -3.67
C ARG A 240 11.98 14.20 -4.13
N TYR A 241 11.38 13.38 -3.27
CA TYR A 241 10.84 12.07 -3.66
C TYR A 241 9.77 12.20 -4.73
N ALA A 242 8.82 13.14 -4.59
CA ALA A 242 7.76 13.42 -5.56
C ALA A 242 8.27 13.84 -6.95
N ARG A 243 9.55 14.22 -7.05
CA ARG A 243 10.23 14.65 -8.28
C ARG A 243 11.12 13.57 -8.89
N LEU A 244 11.41 12.48 -8.20
CA LEU A 244 12.30 11.44 -8.74
C LEU A 244 11.73 10.93 -10.08
N PRO A 245 12.55 10.89 -11.15
CA PRO A 245 12.09 10.44 -12.46
C PRO A 245 12.03 8.91 -12.54
N GLY A 246 11.26 8.42 -13.51
CA GLY A 246 11.24 7.01 -13.89
C GLY A 246 10.54 6.08 -12.88
N TYR A 247 10.61 4.79 -13.20
CA TYR A 247 10.00 3.70 -12.43
C TYR A 247 10.96 3.10 -11.40
N GLU A 248 12.27 3.31 -11.52
CA GLU A 248 13.25 2.73 -10.60
C GLU A 248 12.97 3.19 -9.15
N ALA A 249 12.70 2.22 -8.28
CA ALA A 249 12.41 2.47 -6.88
C ALA A 249 13.64 2.94 -6.09
N SER A 250 14.84 2.80 -6.63
CA SER A 250 16.04 3.39 -6.07
C SER A 250 16.92 3.91 -7.21
N PRO A 251 17.27 5.20 -7.21
CA PRO A 251 18.33 5.71 -8.06
C PRO A 251 19.59 4.83 -7.99
N ALA A 252 20.06 4.39 -9.15
CA ALA A 252 21.22 3.52 -9.26
C ALA A 252 22.41 4.10 -8.46
N GLY A 253 22.90 3.36 -7.47
CA GLY A 253 24.16 3.66 -6.80
C GLY A 253 24.09 4.32 -5.42
N ILE A 254 22.90 4.60 -4.85
CA ILE A 254 22.77 5.07 -3.44
C ILE A 254 23.53 4.14 -2.46
N ASP A 255 23.56 2.85 -2.78
CA ASP A 255 24.23 1.82 -1.97
C ASP A 255 25.75 1.92 -1.96
N ARG A 256 26.32 2.62 -2.94
CA ARG A 256 27.77 2.68 -3.19
C ARG A 256 28.38 4.02 -2.78
N VAL A 257 27.58 4.96 -2.28
CA VAL A 257 28.06 6.31 -1.99
C VAL A 257 28.63 6.40 -0.57
N PRO A 258 29.87 6.91 -0.39
CA PRO A 258 30.56 6.83 0.90
C PRO A 258 30.11 7.88 1.93
N THR A 259 29.32 8.90 1.54
CA THR A 259 28.91 9.99 2.44
C THR A 259 27.49 10.47 2.16
N HIS A 260 26.83 11.04 3.17
CA HIS A 260 25.50 11.66 3.06
C HIS A 260 25.47 12.76 1.99
N GLU A 261 26.47 13.64 1.99
CA GLU A 261 26.54 14.73 1.02
C GLU A 261 26.65 14.22 -0.42
N ALA A 262 27.45 13.16 -0.64
CA ALA A 262 27.61 12.58 -1.96
C ALA A 262 26.32 11.88 -2.43
N ALA A 263 25.64 11.15 -1.53
CA ALA A 263 24.34 10.53 -1.84
C ALA A 263 23.28 11.59 -2.19
N HIS A 264 23.18 12.64 -1.39
CA HIS A 264 22.25 13.75 -1.64
C HIS A 264 22.54 14.49 -2.95
N ARG A 265 23.83 14.71 -3.26
CA ARG A 265 24.26 15.32 -4.52
C ARG A 265 23.84 14.49 -5.72
N GLU A 266 23.94 13.17 -5.63
CA GLU A 266 23.53 12.26 -6.70
C GLU A 266 22.01 12.32 -6.93
N ILE A 267 21.22 12.21 -5.87
CA ILE A 267 19.77 12.41 -5.94
C ILE A 267 19.44 13.73 -6.65
N ARG A 268 20.07 14.83 -6.22
CA ARG A 268 19.80 16.16 -6.76
C ARG A 268 20.08 16.29 -8.26
N ARG A 269 21.05 15.54 -8.81
CA ARG A 269 21.35 15.54 -10.25
C ARG A 269 20.24 14.92 -11.08
N LEU A 270 19.50 13.98 -10.49
CA LEU A 270 18.39 13.29 -11.15
C LEU A 270 17.09 14.10 -11.11
N LEU A 271 16.97 15.06 -10.18
CA LEU A 271 15.71 15.76 -9.97
C LEU A 271 15.41 16.71 -11.15
N PRO A 272 14.28 16.53 -11.85
CA PRO A 272 13.76 17.53 -12.79
C PRO A 272 13.43 18.81 -12.02
N SER A 273 13.35 19.94 -12.72
CA SER A 273 13.09 21.25 -12.11
C SER A 273 11.76 21.33 -11.36
N GLN A 274 10.76 20.56 -11.76
CA GLN A 274 9.42 20.52 -11.16
C GLN A 274 8.93 19.08 -11.01
N SER A 275 8.06 18.84 -10.03
CA SER A 275 7.33 17.57 -9.90
C SER A 275 6.26 17.47 -10.97
N HIS A 276 5.86 16.25 -11.30
CA HIS A 276 4.69 16.05 -12.14
C HIS A 276 3.44 16.66 -11.47
N SER A 277 2.55 17.28 -12.26
CA SER A 277 1.37 17.98 -11.74
C SER A 277 0.34 17.06 -11.08
N LYS A 278 0.38 15.75 -11.41
CA LYS A 278 -0.42 14.71 -10.77
C LYS A 278 0.12 14.28 -9.39
N SER A 279 1.41 14.47 -9.09
CA SER A 279 1.97 14.13 -7.77
C SER A 279 1.26 14.91 -6.65
N ARG A 280 1.12 14.29 -5.48
CA ARG A 280 0.46 14.88 -4.30
C ARG A 280 1.37 14.79 -3.09
N ILE A 281 1.39 15.83 -2.27
CA ILE A 281 2.12 15.87 -1.01
C ILE A 281 1.20 16.50 0.03
N ARG A 282 1.13 15.91 1.22
CA ARG A 282 0.50 16.51 2.39
C ARG A 282 1.44 16.35 3.58
N LEU A 283 1.68 17.46 4.28
CA LEU A 283 2.58 17.52 5.42
C LEU A 283 1.81 18.05 6.63
N ASN A 284 1.92 17.33 7.73
CA ASN A 284 1.50 17.73 9.06
C ASN A 284 2.63 17.40 10.05
N PRO A 285 2.61 17.92 11.29
CA PRO A 285 3.68 17.68 12.25
C PRO A 285 3.95 16.20 12.55
N HIS A 286 2.91 15.36 12.55
CA HIS A 286 2.98 13.94 12.95
C HIS A 286 2.68 12.95 11.81
N ILE A 287 2.38 13.45 10.60
CA ILE A 287 2.26 12.65 9.39
C ILE A 287 2.72 13.43 8.15
N GLY A 288 3.62 12.83 7.37
CA GLY A 288 3.97 13.23 6.02
C GLY A 288 3.56 12.16 5.03
N GLN A 289 2.91 12.54 3.94
CA GLN A 289 2.49 11.62 2.90
C GLN A 289 2.75 12.19 1.51
N VAL A 290 3.24 11.34 0.63
CA VAL A 290 3.49 11.66 -0.77
C VAL A 290 2.97 10.55 -1.65
N ALA A 291 2.27 10.94 -2.71
CA ALA A 291 1.95 10.10 -3.86
C ALA A 291 2.73 10.64 -5.05
N ARG A 292 3.82 9.97 -5.40
CA ARG A 292 4.67 10.29 -6.56
C ARG A 292 4.05 9.68 -7.79
N TYR A 293 3.58 10.50 -8.71
CA TYR A 293 3.10 10.03 -10.00
C TYR A 293 4.27 9.53 -10.85
N ILE A 294 4.14 8.34 -11.42
CA ILE A 294 5.12 7.72 -12.32
C ILE A 294 4.70 8.05 -13.75
N ASP A 295 3.63 7.41 -14.23
CA ASP A 295 3.01 7.66 -15.53
C ASP A 295 1.58 7.09 -15.55
N GLY A 296 0.94 7.10 -16.72
CA GLY A 296 -0.43 6.58 -16.87
C GLY A 296 -0.52 5.05 -16.79
N PHE A 297 0.62 4.36 -16.85
CA PHE A 297 0.69 2.91 -16.77
C PHE A 297 0.94 2.44 -15.34
N PHE A 298 1.92 2.99 -14.62
CA PHE A 298 2.25 2.57 -13.25
C PHE A 298 1.52 3.37 -12.17
N GLY A 299 0.85 4.46 -12.52
CA GLY A 299 0.08 5.27 -11.58
C GLY A 299 0.97 6.00 -10.56
N PHE A 300 0.89 5.59 -9.29
CA PHE A 300 1.53 6.27 -8.17
C PHE A 300 2.35 5.31 -7.29
N ASP A 301 3.52 5.79 -6.90
CA ASP A 301 4.26 5.32 -5.72
C ASP A 301 3.78 6.11 -4.48
N GLN A 302 3.61 5.48 -3.33
CA GLN A 302 3.26 6.16 -2.08
C GLN A 302 4.35 6.02 -1.02
N TRP A 303 4.51 7.07 -0.21
CA TRP A 303 5.32 7.03 0.99
C TRP A 303 4.64 7.79 2.11
N PHE A 304 4.39 7.08 3.22
CA PHE A 304 3.85 7.60 4.47
C PHE A 304 4.94 7.55 5.55
N LEU A 305 5.14 8.68 6.21
CA LEU A 305 5.96 8.82 7.40
C LEU A 305 5.05 9.32 8.52
N PHE A 306 4.91 8.57 9.60
CA PHE A 306 4.08 8.98 10.74
C PHE A 306 4.73 8.56 12.04
N ASP A 307 4.47 9.28 13.13
CA ASP A 307 4.99 8.92 14.44
C ASP A 307 3.93 8.34 15.39
N THR A 308 4.37 7.93 16.58
CA THR A 308 3.53 7.39 17.65
C THR A 308 2.31 8.24 17.93
N ARG A 309 2.39 9.57 17.82
CA ARG A 309 1.27 10.46 18.17
C ARG A 309 0.16 10.41 17.12
N TRP A 310 0.52 10.38 15.84
CA TRP A 310 -0.48 10.14 14.78
C TRP A 310 -1.03 8.72 14.88
N ALA A 311 -0.17 7.72 15.07
CA ALA A 311 -0.60 6.33 15.16
C ALA A 311 -1.52 6.08 16.36
N ALA A 312 -1.30 6.75 17.50
CA ALA A 312 -2.17 6.67 18.67
C ALA A 312 -3.53 7.37 18.49
N ALA A 313 -3.61 8.40 17.65
CA ALA A 313 -4.90 9.02 17.27
C ALA A 313 -5.69 8.16 16.28
N HIS A 314 -4.99 7.41 15.42
CA HIS A 314 -5.59 6.60 14.35
C HIS A 314 -5.13 5.12 14.40
N PRO A 315 -5.35 4.40 15.51
CA PRO A 315 -4.68 3.12 15.76
C PRO A 315 -5.03 2.05 14.72
N ASP A 316 -6.28 1.97 14.29
CA ASP A 316 -6.72 0.98 13.30
C ASP A 316 -6.21 1.31 11.89
N LEU A 317 -6.21 2.60 11.52
CA LEU A 317 -5.65 3.04 10.25
C LEU A 317 -4.13 2.82 10.19
N ALA A 318 -3.42 3.11 11.28
CA ALA A 318 -1.99 2.90 11.39
C ALA A 318 -1.64 1.40 11.29
N ARG A 319 -2.30 0.53 12.07
CA ARG A 319 -2.11 -0.94 11.96
C ARG A 319 -2.46 -1.45 10.57
N SER A 320 -3.55 -0.97 9.97
CA SER A 320 -3.97 -1.43 8.64
C SER A 320 -2.96 -1.02 7.58
N LEU A 321 -2.39 0.18 7.67
CA LEU A 321 -1.32 0.63 6.78
C LEU A 321 -0.03 -0.20 6.96
N LEU A 322 0.32 -0.58 8.20
CA LEU A 322 1.46 -1.46 8.46
C LEU A 322 1.22 -2.88 7.88
N HIS A 323 0.01 -3.43 8.01
CA HIS A 323 -0.35 -4.71 7.38
C HIS A 323 -0.33 -4.63 5.86
N TYR A 324 -0.90 -3.56 5.28
CA TYR A 324 -0.95 -3.32 3.84
C TYR A 324 0.43 -3.31 3.19
N ALA A 325 1.46 -2.93 3.95
CA ALA A 325 2.84 -2.86 3.54
C ALA A 325 3.63 -4.17 3.69
N ASN A 326 3.01 -5.26 4.18
CA ASN A 326 3.69 -6.54 4.38
C ASN A 326 3.22 -7.62 3.41
N HIS A 327 1.94 -7.63 3.04
CA HIS A 327 1.36 -8.74 2.29
C HIS A 327 0.12 -8.29 1.50
N TRP A 328 -0.17 -9.00 0.42
CA TRP A 328 -1.36 -8.74 -0.39
C TRP A 328 -2.66 -9.04 0.36
N ASP A 329 -2.74 -10.17 1.08
CA ASP A 329 -3.89 -10.53 1.91
C ASP A 329 -3.80 -9.86 3.30
N PRO A 330 -4.71 -8.96 3.69
CA PRO A 330 -4.66 -8.26 4.97
C PRO A 330 -4.89 -9.18 6.19
N TRP A 331 -5.38 -10.41 6.00
CA TRP A 331 -5.49 -11.40 7.08
C TRP A 331 -4.26 -12.28 7.24
N GLN A 332 -3.24 -12.14 6.39
CA GLN A 332 -1.96 -12.80 6.58
C GLN A 332 -0.88 -11.79 6.98
N ALA A 333 -0.17 -12.10 8.07
CA ALA A 333 0.94 -11.32 8.61
C ALA A 333 1.94 -12.25 9.29
#